data_AF-A0A938XQL9-F1
#
_entry.id   AF-A0A938XQL9-F1
#
_cell.length_a   1.000
_cell.length_b   1.000
_cell.length_c   1.000
_cell.angle_alpha   90.00
_cell.angle_beta   90.00
_cell.angle_gamma   90.00
#
_symmetry.space_group_name_H-M   'P 1'
#
loop_
_entity.id
_entity.type
_entity.pdbx_description
1 polymer ?
#
loop_
_entity_poly.entity_id
_entity_poly.type
_entity_poly.pdbx_seq_one_letter_code
_entity_poly.pdbx_strand_id
1 'polypeptide(L)'
;MSKFKITKAIQTPILQDFSLFLDYLEKNEITLTKKNKYFRCKDLFALNQLMSDPVEDVTKRTPQKSYPELHLFYHLVLAGDLYKRKSKTKTKTLLIPTKNLKKY
;
A
#
# COMPACT_ATOMS: atom_id res chain seq x y z
N MET A 1 6.40 -28.00 8.01
CA MET A 1 6.11 -26.55 8.05
C MET A 1 6.12 -26.09 9.50
N SER A 2 6.98 -25.13 9.85
CA SER A 2 7.05 -24.58 11.21
C SER A 2 5.92 -23.58 11.45
N LYS A 3 5.23 -23.67 12.60
CA LYS A 3 4.19 -22.72 12.99
C LYS A 3 4.84 -21.47 13.59
N PHE A 4 4.71 -20.33 12.92
CA PHE A 4 5.14 -19.05 13.49
C PHE A 4 4.17 -18.61 14.59
N LYS A 5 4.69 -18.35 15.79
CA LYS A 5 3.94 -17.69 16.87
C LYS A 5 4.14 -16.18 16.75
N ILE A 6 3.07 -15.44 16.50
CA ILE A 6 3.09 -13.98 16.54
C ILE A 6 3.06 -13.55 18.01
N THR A 7 4.21 -13.15 18.55
CA THR A 7 4.33 -12.57 19.90
C THR A 7 4.51 -11.06 19.80
N LYS A 8 4.03 -10.31 20.80
CA LYS A 8 4.15 -8.84 20.88
C LYS A 8 5.60 -8.31 20.71
N ALA A 9 6.60 -9.15 20.98
CA ALA A 9 8.02 -8.82 20.89
C ALA A 9 8.64 -9.02 19.50
N ILE A 10 7.98 -9.73 18.57
CA ILE A 10 8.50 -10.02 17.23
C ILE A 10 7.45 -9.58 16.22
N GLN A 11 7.57 -8.35 15.72
CA GLN A 11 6.85 -7.96 14.51
C GLN A 11 7.51 -8.71 13.35
N THR A 12 6.73 -9.52 12.65
CA THR A 12 7.17 -10.10 11.37
C THR A 12 7.41 -8.96 10.38
N PRO A 13 8.42 -9.04 9.49
CA PRO A 13 8.74 -7.96 8.55
C PRO A 13 7.52 -7.39 7.80
N ILE A 14 6.60 -8.25 7.38
CA ILE A 14 5.36 -7.86 6.70
C ILE A 14 4.43 -6.93 7.52
N LEU A 15 4.42 -7.02 8.85
CA LEU A 15 3.62 -6.12 9.69
C LEU A 15 4.29 -4.74 9.81
N GLN A 16 5.61 -4.71 9.87
CA GLN A 16 6.40 -3.48 9.86
C GLN A 16 6.23 -2.77 8.50
N ASP A 17 6.34 -3.53 7.41
CA ASP A 17 6.16 -3.03 6.05
C ASP A 17 4.75 -2.52 5.80
N PHE A 18 3.73 -3.22 6.33
CA PHE A 18 2.37 -2.72 6.27
C PHE A 18 2.19 -1.42 7.05
N SER A 19 2.85 -1.27 8.19
CA SER A 19 2.83 -0.03 8.98
C SER A 19 3.50 1.12 8.23
N LEU A 20 4.67 0.89 7.62
CA LEU A 20 5.37 1.86 6.78
C LEU A 20 4.54 2.26 5.55
N PHE A 21 3.84 1.29 4.96
CA PHE A 21 2.90 1.53 3.87
C PHE A 21 1.77 2.46 4.30
N LEU A 22 1.11 2.21 5.44
CA LEU A 22 0.04 3.07 5.95
C LEU A 22 0.55 4.48 6.26
N ASP A 23 1.69 4.60 6.94
CA ASP A 23 2.38 5.86 7.21
C ASP A 23 2.61 6.68 5.94
N TYR A 24 3.05 6.03 4.87
CA TYR A 24 3.25 6.67 3.57
C TYR A 24 1.92 7.19 2.99
N LEU A 25 0.83 6.43 3.09
CA LEU A 25 -0.49 6.86 2.62
C LEU A 25 -1.05 8.04 3.41
N GLU A 26 -0.79 8.11 4.72
CA GLU A 26 -1.23 9.24 5.56
C GLU A 26 -0.46 10.53 5.24
N LYS A 27 0.85 10.42 4.99
CA LYS A 27 1.72 11.57 4.72
C LYS A 27 1.59 12.13 3.29
N ASN A 28 0.96 11.39 2.37
CA ASN A 28 0.92 11.75 0.94
C ASN A 28 -0.50 11.74 0.34
N GLU A 29 -0.85 12.72 -0.51
CA GLU A 29 -2.08 12.66 -1.31
C GLU A 29 -1.93 11.64 -2.45
N ILE A 30 -2.45 10.43 -2.26
CA ILE A 30 -2.35 9.35 -3.23
C ILE A 30 -3.38 9.51 -4.36
N THR A 31 -2.88 9.75 -5.57
CA THR A 31 -3.71 9.79 -6.78
C THR A 31 -3.61 8.49 -7.57
N LEU A 32 -4.74 7.86 -7.83
CA LEU A 32 -4.83 6.59 -8.55
C LEU A 32 -4.87 6.79 -10.07
N THR A 33 -4.41 5.77 -10.80
CA THR A 33 -4.47 5.69 -12.26
C THR A 33 -5.93 5.58 -12.75
N LYS A 34 -6.22 6.02 -13.98
CA LYS A 34 -7.61 6.06 -14.48
C LYS A 34 -8.21 4.67 -14.70
N LYS A 35 -7.46 3.80 -15.39
CA LYS A 35 -7.93 2.50 -15.90
C LYS A 35 -8.18 1.50 -14.79
N ASN A 36 -7.16 1.23 -13.97
CA ASN A 36 -7.22 0.18 -12.96
C ASN A 36 -7.39 0.71 -11.52
N LYS A 37 -7.40 2.04 -11.35
CA LYS A 37 -7.42 2.67 -10.02
C LYS A 37 -6.27 2.23 -9.11
N TYR A 38 -5.13 1.91 -9.70
CA TYR A 38 -3.89 1.53 -9.00
C TYR A 38 -3.03 2.73 -8.65
N PHE A 39 -2.07 2.53 -7.75
CA PHE A 39 -1.02 3.51 -7.47
C PHE A 39 -0.28 3.92 -8.75
N ARG A 40 0.23 5.15 -8.76
CA ARG A 40 1.12 5.61 -9.83
C ARG A 40 2.51 5.02 -9.62
N CYS A 41 3.23 4.80 -10.71
CA CYS A 41 4.57 4.19 -10.67
C CYS A 41 5.55 4.97 -9.78
N LYS A 42 5.42 6.31 -9.67
CA LYS A 42 6.24 7.12 -8.76
C LYS A 42 6.05 6.73 -7.28
N ASP A 43 4.80 6.47 -6.88
CA ASP A 43 4.44 6.19 -5.50
C ASP A 43 4.79 4.73 -5.18
N LEU A 44 4.61 3.82 -6.15
CA LEU A 44 5.05 2.42 -6.05
C LEU A 44 6.57 2.30 -5.89
N PHE A 45 7.33 3.02 -6.72
CA PHE A 45 8.77 2.99 -6.64
C PHE A 45 9.25 3.52 -5.28
N ALA A 46 8.66 4.62 -4.79
CA ALA A 46 9.00 5.17 -3.47
C ALA A 46 8.63 4.20 -2.34
N LEU A 47 7.43 3.62 -2.36
CA LEU A 47 6.98 2.63 -1.38
C LEU A 47 7.90 1.40 -1.36
N ASN A 48 8.30 0.89 -2.52
CA ASN A 48 9.16 -0.29 -2.60
C ASN A 48 10.51 -0.07 -1.90
N GLN A 49 11.09 1.13 -1.98
CA GLN A 49 12.34 1.46 -1.29
C GLN A 49 12.22 1.51 0.24
N LEU A 50 11.00 1.55 0.78
CA LEU A 50 10.75 1.56 2.22
C LEU A 50 10.52 0.16 2.78
N MET A 51 10.27 -0.84 1.94
CA MET A 51 9.98 -2.21 2.39
C MET A 51 11.25 -2.89 2.88
N SER A 52 11.09 -3.86 3.78
CA SER A 52 12.19 -4.67 4.31
C SER A 52 12.85 -5.55 3.24
N ASP A 53 12.07 -6.00 2.25
CA ASP A 53 12.53 -6.76 1.08
C ASP A 53 12.04 -6.08 -0.23
N PRO A 54 12.73 -5.02 -0.69
CA PRO A 54 12.35 -4.31 -1.91
C PRO A 54 12.43 -5.23 -3.13
N VAL A 55 11.42 -5.16 -4.01
CA VAL A 55 11.48 -5.85 -5.29
C VAL A 55 12.62 -5.29 -6.15
N GLU A 56 13.52 -6.16 -6.59
CA GLU A 56 14.67 -5.83 -7.43
C GLU A 56 14.27 -5.65 -8.92
N ASP A 57 15.17 -5.07 -9.73
CA ASP A 57 14.99 -4.84 -11.17
C ASP A 57 13.73 -4.04 -11.58
N VAL A 58 13.18 -3.28 -10.64
CA VAL A 58 12.04 -2.40 -10.89
C VAL A 58 12.48 -1.02 -11.37
N THR A 59 11.63 -0.39 -12.19
CA THR A 59 11.83 0.98 -12.67
C THR A 59 10.69 1.88 -12.22
N LYS A 60 10.85 3.19 -12.41
CA LYS A 60 9.78 4.19 -12.23
C LYS A 60 8.60 4.04 -13.21
N ARG A 61 8.56 2.97 -14.02
CA ARG A 61 7.48 2.59 -14.94
C ARG A 61 6.89 1.21 -14.64
N THR A 62 7.46 0.48 -13.69
CA THR A 62 6.98 -0.85 -13.31
C THR A 62 5.55 -0.74 -12.75
N PRO A 63 4.60 -1.58 -13.22
CA PRO A 63 3.21 -1.51 -12.80
C PRO A 63 2.99 -2.16 -11.42
N GLN A 64 1.91 -1.78 -10.73
CA GLN A 64 1.60 -2.28 -9.38
C GLN A 64 1.60 -3.81 -9.25
N LYS A 65 1.14 -4.54 -10.30
CA LYS A 65 1.05 -6.00 -10.28
C LYS A 65 2.42 -6.69 -10.15
N SER A 66 3.50 -6.00 -10.51
CA SER A 66 4.87 -6.49 -10.38
C SER A 66 5.48 -6.24 -9.00
N TYR A 67 4.73 -5.62 -8.07
CA TYR A 67 5.10 -5.46 -6.66
C TYR A 67 4.15 -6.30 -5.80
N PRO A 68 4.43 -7.60 -5.57
CA PRO A 68 3.45 -8.51 -4.96
C PRO A 68 2.95 -8.04 -3.59
N GLU A 69 3.85 -7.61 -2.71
CA GLU A 69 3.52 -7.14 -1.37
C GLU A 69 2.71 -5.84 -1.40
N LEU A 70 3.16 -4.82 -2.14
CA LEU A 70 2.41 -3.58 -2.30
C LEU A 70 1.06 -3.80 -3.01
N HIS A 71 0.97 -4.78 -3.90
CA HIS A 71 -0.29 -5.16 -4.53
C HIS A 71 -1.25 -5.78 -3.52
N LEU A 72 -0.75 -6.66 -2.64
CA LEU A 72 -1.51 -7.22 -1.54
C LEU A 72 -2.00 -6.13 -0.59
N PHE A 73 -1.11 -5.27 -0.10
CA PHE A 73 -1.46 -4.19 0.84
C PHE A 73 -2.54 -3.26 0.30
N TYR A 74 -2.44 -2.89 -0.98
CA TYR A 74 -3.46 -2.09 -1.65
C TYR A 74 -4.85 -2.73 -1.58
N HIS A 75 -4.96 -4.03 -1.86
CA HIS A 75 -6.26 -4.71 -1.80
C HIS A 75 -6.70 -4.89 -0.35
N LEU A 76 -5.77 -5.11 0.57
CA LEU A 76 -6.06 -5.27 1.99
C LEU A 76 -6.67 -4.00 2.59
N VAL A 77 -6.09 -2.82 2.32
CA VAL A 77 -6.66 -1.55 2.83
C VAL A 77 -8.03 -1.23 2.24
N LEU A 78 -8.32 -1.69 1.03
CA LEU A 78 -9.64 -1.53 0.41
C LEU A 78 -10.66 -2.52 0.96
N ALA A 79 -10.28 -3.80 1.07
CA ALA A 79 -11.15 -4.86 1.58
C ALA A 79 -11.45 -4.68 3.06
N GLY A 80 -10.48 -4.20 3.84
CA GLY A 80 -10.65 -3.86 5.26
C GLY A 80 -11.33 -2.51 5.51
N ASP A 81 -11.79 -1.81 4.46
CA ASP A 81 -12.38 -0.47 4.53
C ASP A 81 -11.53 0.50 5.37
N LEU A 82 -10.20 0.41 5.29
CA LEU A 82 -9.26 1.34 5.92
C LEU A 82 -9.06 2.57 5.04
N TYR A 83 -9.02 2.34 3.73
CA TYR A 83 -9.00 3.37 2.70
C TYR A 83 -10.09 3.11 1.68
N LYS A 84 -10.53 4.18 1.01
CA LYS A 84 -11.50 4.10 -0.08
C LYS A 84 -11.11 4.99 -1.25
N ARG A 85 -11.63 4.64 -2.41
CA ARG A 85 -11.47 5.43 -3.63
C ARG A 85 -12.49 6.56 -3.63
N LYS A 86 -12.04 7.81 -3.76
CA LYS A 86 -12.90 8.99 -3.92
C LYS A 86 -12.58 9.69 -5.24
N SER A 87 -13.59 9.84 -6.10
CA SER A 87 -13.46 10.66 -7.30
C SER A 87 -13.42 12.14 -6.91
N LYS A 88 -12.33 12.83 -7.26
CA LYS A 88 -12.21 14.29 -7.14
C LYS A 88 -12.72 14.98 -8.40
N THR A 89 -12.46 14.39 -9.56
CA THR A 89 -12.98 14.80 -10.87
C THR A 89 -13.28 13.57 -11.74
N LYS A 90 -13.83 13.76 -12.95
CA LYS A 90 -13.98 12.68 -13.95
C LYS A 90 -12.65 11.93 -14.22
N THR A 91 -11.52 12.61 -14.07
CA THR A 91 -10.19 12.10 -14.45
C THR A 91 -9.28 11.79 -13.27
N LYS A 92 -9.58 12.29 -12.07
CA LYS A 92 -8.75 12.16 -10.86
C LYS A 92 -9.51 11.40 -9.77
N THR A 93 -9.00 10.22 -9.43
CA THR A 93 -9.46 9.41 -8.28
C THR A 93 -8.36 9.42 -7.23
N LEU A 94 -8.72 9.72 -5.99
CA LEU A 94 -7.84 9.69 -4.83
C LEU A 94 -8.10 8.44 -3.99
N LEU A 95 -7.06 7.98 -3.30
CA LEU A 95 -7.19 7.02 -2.20
C LEU A 95 -7.21 7.83 -0.89
N ILE A 96 -8.28 7.72 -0.12
CA ILE A 96 -8.46 8.50 1.12
C ILE A 96 -8.74 7.59 2.31
N PRO A 97 -8.31 7.97 3.53
CA PRO A 97 -8.60 7.19 4.72
C PRO A 97 -10.10 7.18 5.03
N THR A 98 -10.56 6.12 5.69
CA THR A 98 -11.91 6.02 6.23
C THR A 98 -11.90 6.27 7.75
N LYS A 99 -13.07 6.16 8.38
CA LYS A 99 -13.18 6.21 9.84
C LYS A 99 -12.55 4.99 10.53
N ASN A 100 -12.38 3.88 9.81
CA ASN A 100 -11.86 2.63 10.40
C ASN A 100 -10.35 2.64 10.58
N LEU A 101 -9.62 3.51 9.86
CA LEU A 101 -8.18 3.63 10.05
C LEU A 101 -7.82 3.99 11.50
N LYS A 102 -8.62 4.82 12.17
CA LYS A 102 -8.42 5.24 13.57
C LYS A 102 -8.83 4.20 14.63
N LYS A 103 -9.39 3.07 14.21
CA LYS A 103 -9.77 1.98 15.13
C LYS A 103 -8.59 1.05 15.43
N TYR A 104 -7.48 1.23 14.71
CA TYR A 104 -6.23 0.50 14.82
C TYR A 104 -5.11 1.48 15.13
#